data_AF-A0A1C4A6J0-F1
#
_entry.id   AF-A0A1C4A6J0-F1
#
_cell.length_a   1.000
_cell.length_b   1.000
_cell.length_c   1.000
_cell.angle_alpha   90.00
_cell.angle_beta   90.00
_cell.angle_gamma   90.00
#
_symmetry.space_group_name_H-M   'P 1'
#
loop_
_entity.id
_entity.type
_entity.pdbx_description
1 polymer ?
#
loop_
_entity_poly.entity_id
_entity_poly.type
_entity_poly.pdbx_seq_one_letter_code
_entity_poly.pdbx_strand_id
1 'polypeptide(L)'
;MGKIQLIGKAVKIAAPFVIKAAPAVMEQVNKITEQQKEKKKDYIKIPDVLSLPVDEATEVLTKYHFNYSLIKLPADQKLASRAANTVLKITPKSGSNVDPNTFVKLYYADEVIVNESIQKQHDMLAKKSMAKDKRKKQIKHVVDKAKSFSKH
;
A
#
# COMPACT_ATOMS: atom_id res chain seq x y z
N MET A 1 -19.87 26.66 34.72
CA MET A 1 -18.65 26.22 34.01
C MET A 1 -17.70 25.59 35.03
N GLY A 2 -17.22 24.37 34.78
CA GLY A 2 -16.25 23.69 35.64
C GLY A 2 -16.10 22.24 35.23
N LYS A 3 -15.07 21.95 34.43
CA LYS A 3 -14.80 20.64 33.82
C LYS A 3 -14.05 19.76 34.82
N ILE A 4 -14.62 18.60 35.18
CA ILE A 4 -13.87 17.54 35.86
C ILE A 4 -13.24 16.64 34.80
N GLN A 5 -11.94 16.43 34.98
CA GLN A 5 -10.99 15.80 34.07
C GLN A 5 -11.17 14.27 34.09
N LEU A 6 -11.40 13.65 32.94
CA LEU A 6 -11.32 12.19 32.79
C LEU A 6 -9.90 11.81 32.36
N ILE A 7 -9.10 11.57 33.39
CA ILE A 7 -7.77 10.96 33.35
C ILE A 7 -7.89 9.57 32.71
N GLY A 8 -7.00 9.30 31.76
CA GLY A 8 -6.88 8.02 31.10
C GLY A 8 -6.66 6.87 32.08
N LYS A 9 -7.44 5.82 31.90
CA LYS A 9 -7.06 4.45 32.27
C LYS A 9 -7.35 3.56 31.09
N ALA A 10 -6.28 3.17 30.41
CA ALA A 10 -6.29 2.11 29.43
C ALA A 10 -6.80 0.83 30.10
N VAL A 11 -7.98 0.35 29.68
CA VAL A 11 -8.43 -0.99 30.04
C VAL A 11 -7.72 -1.96 29.11
N LYS A 12 -6.53 -2.41 29.51
CA LYS A 12 -5.98 -3.69 29.03
C LYS A 12 -6.88 -4.78 29.59
N ILE A 13 -7.84 -5.25 28.80
CA ILE A 13 -8.58 -6.46 29.13
C ILE A 13 -7.62 -7.63 28.87
N ALA A 14 -6.90 -8.02 29.92
CA ALA A 14 -6.25 -9.31 29.96
C ALA A 14 -7.33 -10.38 29.80
N ALA A 15 -7.15 -11.29 28.84
CA ALA A 15 -7.86 -12.55 28.84
C ALA A 15 -7.40 -13.35 30.07
N PRO A 16 -8.27 -13.50 31.08
CA PRO A 16 -8.68 -14.84 31.49
C PRO A 16 -10.10 -14.81 32.06
N PHE A 17 -11.14 -14.79 31.22
CA PHE A 17 -12.45 -15.21 31.67
C PHE A 17 -13.02 -16.20 30.67
N VAL A 18 -12.78 -17.46 31.02
CA VAL A 18 -13.53 -18.63 30.59
C VAL A 18 -14.98 -18.23 30.38
N ILE A 19 -15.44 -18.25 29.13
CA ILE A 19 -16.86 -18.21 28.81
C ILE A 19 -17.44 -19.49 29.42
N LYS A 20 -17.95 -19.40 30.65
CA LYS A 20 -18.85 -20.43 31.18
C LYS A 20 -20.04 -20.47 30.23
N ALA A 21 -20.12 -21.57 29.50
CA ALA A 21 -21.10 -21.83 28.45
C ALA A 21 -22.53 -21.60 28.95
N ALA A 22 -23.09 -20.43 28.67
CA ALA A 22 -24.53 -20.27 28.58
C ALA A 22 -24.94 -20.78 27.18
N PRO A 23 -25.84 -21.78 27.05
CA PRO A 23 -26.21 -22.36 25.77
C PRO A 23 -26.72 -21.31 24.78
N ALA A 24 -27.44 -20.29 25.26
CA ALA A 24 -27.93 -19.19 24.43
C ALA A 24 -26.80 -18.35 23.77
N VAL A 25 -25.65 -18.20 24.44
CA VAL A 25 -24.50 -17.45 23.89
C VAL A 25 -23.76 -18.29 22.85
N MET A 26 -23.59 -19.59 23.09
CA MET A 26 -23.04 -20.53 22.10
C MET A 26 -23.92 -20.63 20.85
N GLU A 27 -25.24 -20.63 21.02
CA GLU A 27 -26.19 -20.69 19.91
C GLU A 27 -26.16 -19.40 19.07
N GLN A 28 -26.02 -18.23 19.71
CA GLN A 28 -25.83 -16.97 19.00
C GLN A 28 -24.49 -16.93 18.26
N VAL A 29 -23.40 -17.38 18.89
CA VAL A 29 -22.07 -17.45 18.24
C VAL A 29 -22.10 -18.42 17.06
N ASN A 30 -22.75 -19.58 17.20
CA ASN A 30 -22.91 -20.54 16.11
C ASN A 30 -23.77 -19.97 14.99
N LYS A 31 -24.91 -19.32 15.28
CA LYS A 31 -25.75 -18.65 14.26
C LYS A 31 -24.99 -17.56 13.51
N ILE A 32 -24.21 -16.73 14.21
CA ILE A 32 -23.38 -15.69 13.58
C ILE A 32 -22.29 -16.33 12.69
N THR A 33 -21.68 -17.43 13.16
CA THR A 33 -20.63 -18.14 12.42
C THR A 33 -21.17 -18.85 11.19
N GLU A 34 -22.33 -19.51 11.29
CA GLU A 34 -23.03 -20.18 10.19
C GLU A 34 -23.47 -19.15 9.14
N GLN A 35 -24.08 -18.03 9.56
CA GLN A 35 -24.48 -16.95 8.63
C GLN A 35 -23.28 -16.33 7.90
N GLN A 36 -22.12 -16.21 8.56
CA GLN A 36 -20.88 -15.76 7.91
C GLN A 36 -20.30 -16.82 6.96
N LYS A 37 -20.45 -18.10 7.29
CA LYS A 37 -19.99 -19.23 6.48
C LYS A 37 -20.83 -19.40 5.22
N GLU A 38 -22.15 -19.29 5.32
CA GLU A 38 -23.05 -19.31 4.17
C GLU A 38 -22.77 -18.19 3.18
N LYS A 39 -22.56 -16.96 3.67
CA LYS A 39 -22.23 -15.80 2.82
C LYS A 39 -20.92 -15.94 2.04
N LYS A 40 -20.03 -16.86 2.41
CA LYS A 40 -18.70 -17.05 1.81
C LYS A 40 -18.56 -18.35 1.00
N LYS A 41 -19.61 -19.17 0.90
CA LYS A 41 -19.55 -20.44 0.14
C LYS A 41 -19.22 -20.23 -1.34
N ASP A 42 -19.61 -19.08 -1.88
CA ASP A 42 -19.47 -18.76 -3.31
C ASP A 42 -18.33 -17.78 -3.61
N TYR A 43 -17.46 -17.49 -2.63
CA TYR A 43 -16.35 -16.57 -2.88
C TYR A 43 -15.29 -17.24 -3.75
N ILE A 44 -14.88 -16.52 -4.78
CA ILE A 44 -13.81 -16.95 -5.68
C ILE A 44 -12.50 -16.27 -5.33
N LYS A 45 -11.40 -16.98 -5.55
CA LYS A 45 -10.06 -16.49 -5.25
C LYS A 45 -9.50 -15.73 -6.45
N ILE A 46 -9.01 -14.51 -6.22
CA ILE A 46 -8.34 -13.74 -7.28
C ILE A 46 -7.01 -14.42 -7.62
N PRO A 47 -6.73 -14.76 -8.89
CA PRO A 47 -5.47 -15.35 -9.31
C PRO A 47 -4.30 -14.36 -9.10
N ASP A 48 -3.10 -14.89 -8.98
CA ASP A 48 -1.91 -14.05 -8.95
C ASP A 48 -1.51 -13.68 -10.38
N VAL A 49 -1.61 -12.38 -10.68
CA VAL A 49 -1.27 -11.80 -11.98
C VAL A 49 -0.27 -10.66 -11.83
N LEU A 50 0.34 -10.51 -10.64
CA LEU A 50 1.36 -9.50 -10.41
C LEU A 50 2.61 -9.79 -11.23
N SER A 51 3.20 -8.75 -11.80
CA SER A 51 4.38 -8.80 -12.66
C SER A 51 4.20 -9.53 -13.99
N LEU A 52 3.00 -10.04 -14.31
CA LEU A 52 2.69 -10.55 -15.63
C LEU A 52 2.55 -9.38 -16.63
N PRO A 53 2.83 -9.62 -17.92
CA PRO A 53 2.40 -8.73 -18.99
C PRO A 53 0.91 -8.44 -18.88
N VAL A 54 0.50 -7.21 -19.21
CA VAL A 54 -0.90 -6.79 -19.11
C VAL A 54 -1.80 -7.72 -19.92
N ASP A 55 -1.39 -8.10 -21.13
CA ASP A 55 -2.18 -8.98 -22.00
C ASP A 55 -2.41 -10.35 -21.36
N GLU A 56 -1.34 -11.02 -20.90
CA GLU A 56 -1.44 -12.31 -20.18
C GLU A 56 -2.29 -12.20 -18.91
N ALA A 57 -2.12 -11.14 -18.14
CA ALA A 57 -2.91 -10.91 -16.92
C ALA A 57 -4.42 -10.79 -17.23
N THR A 58 -4.77 -10.12 -18.33
CA THR A 58 -6.18 -9.98 -18.75
C THR A 58 -6.78 -11.31 -19.22
N GLU A 59 -6.01 -12.14 -19.92
CA GLU A 59 -6.44 -13.49 -20.30
C GLU A 59 -6.71 -14.36 -19.07
N VAL A 60 -5.81 -14.32 -18.08
CA VAL A 60 -5.99 -15.03 -16.81
C VAL A 60 -7.25 -14.55 -16.09
N LEU A 61 -7.46 -13.25 -15.92
CA LEU A 61 -8.67 -12.76 -15.23
C LEU A 61 -9.96 -13.12 -15.98
N THR A 62 -9.93 -13.09 -17.31
CA THR A 62 -11.07 -13.50 -18.16
C THR A 62 -11.38 -14.98 -17.98
N LYS A 63 -10.35 -15.84 -17.93
CA LYS A 63 -10.51 -17.29 -17.69
C LYS A 63 -11.14 -17.61 -16.34
N TYR A 64 -10.92 -16.75 -15.34
CA TYR A 64 -11.53 -16.86 -14.01
C TYR A 64 -12.84 -16.09 -13.89
N HIS A 65 -13.39 -15.57 -15.00
CA HIS A 65 -14.64 -14.83 -15.08
C HIS A 65 -14.70 -13.54 -14.23
N PHE A 66 -13.55 -12.92 -13.97
CA PHE A 66 -13.51 -11.64 -13.27
C PHE A 66 -13.82 -10.48 -14.21
N ASN A 67 -14.62 -9.52 -13.73
CA ASN A 67 -14.72 -8.20 -14.35
C ASN A 67 -13.51 -7.35 -13.96
N TYR A 68 -12.85 -6.71 -14.91
CA TYR A 68 -11.65 -5.92 -14.62
C TYR A 68 -11.52 -4.61 -15.42
N SER A 69 -10.67 -3.72 -14.92
CA SER A 69 -10.19 -2.57 -15.68
C SER A 69 -8.67 -2.41 -15.62
N LEU A 70 -8.13 -1.83 -16.68
CA LEU A 70 -6.74 -1.43 -16.78
C LEU A 70 -6.59 0.05 -16.41
N ILE A 71 -5.72 0.34 -15.45
CA ILE A 71 -5.48 1.69 -14.93
C ILE A 71 -4.02 2.05 -15.15
N LYS A 72 -3.77 3.03 -16.01
CA LYS A 72 -2.43 3.60 -16.19
C LYS A 72 -2.02 4.40 -14.94
N LEU A 73 -0.85 4.10 -14.40
CA LEU A 73 -0.26 4.87 -13.32
C LEU A 73 0.38 6.15 -13.87
N PRO A 74 0.35 7.26 -13.12
CA PRO A 74 1.12 8.44 -13.47
C PRO A 74 2.62 8.16 -13.29
N ALA A 75 3.46 8.86 -14.06
CA ALA A 75 4.90 8.75 -13.94
C ALA A 75 5.39 9.10 -12.53
N ASP A 76 6.18 8.22 -11.94
CA ASP A 76 6.73 8.33 -10.60
C ASP A 76 8.11 7.69 -10.57
N GLN A 77 9.04 8.25 -9.79
CA GLN A 77 10.42 7.79 -9.73
C GLN A 77 10.57 6.31 -9.36
N LYS A 78 9.61 5.74 -8.62
CA LYS A 78 9.60 4.32 -8.25
C LYS A 78 9.29 3.40 -9.43
N LEU A 79 8.77 3.95 -10.53
CA LEU A 79 8.46 3.22 -11.76
C LEU A 79 9.64 3.17 -12.73
N ALA A 80 10.66 3.99 -12.54
CA ALA A 80 11.82 4.06 -13.42
C ALA A 80 12.60 2.73 -13.54
N SER A 81 12.53 1.88 -12.51
CA SER A 81 13.14 0.55 -12.50
C SER A 81 12.15 -0.59 -12.77
N ARG A 82 10.92 -0.28 -13.18
CA ARG A 82 9.87 -1.27 -13.44
C ARG A 82 9.78 -1.57 -14.94
N ALA A 83 9.40 -2.80 -15.26
CA ALA A 83 9.11 -3.20 -16.63
C ALA A 83 7.83 -2.53 -17.12
N ALA A 84 7.88 -1.96 -18.33
CA ALA A 84 6.71 -1.43 -19.01
C ALA A 84 5.71 -2.54 -19.34
N ASN A 85 4.43 -2.18 -19.48
CA ASN A 85 3.34 -3.07 -19.86
C ASN A 85 3.20 -4.30 -18.96
N THR A 86 3.59 -4.19 -17.70
CA THR A 86 3.40 -5.24 -16.68
C THR A 86 2.46 -4.77 -15.58
N VAL A 87 1.74 -5.72 -14.96
CA VAL A 87 0.88 -5.44 -13.82
C VAL A 87 1.74 -5.14 -12.59
N LEU A 88 1.65 -3.91 -12.10
CA LEU A 88 2.41 -3.42 -10.96
C LEU A 88 1.65 -3.53 -9.65
N LYS A 89 0.32 -3.45 -9.73
CA LYS A 89 -0.58 -3.55 -8.57
C LYS A 89 -1.95 -4.04 -9.02
N ILE A 90 -2.63 -4.72 -8.11
CA ILE A 90 -4.00 -5.18 -8.29
C ILE A 90 -4.84 -4.81 -7.07
N THR A 91 -6.11 -4.45 -7.29
CA THR A 91 -7.08 -4.19 -6.21
C THR A 91 -8.43 -4.81 -6.57
N PRO A 92 -9.01 -5.70 -5.75
CA PRO A 92 -8.48 -6.24 -4.49
C PRO A 92 -7.19 -7.06 -4.68
N LYS A 93 -6.47 -7.35 -3.59
CA LYS A 93 -5.15 -8.00 -3.66
C LYS A 93 -5.28 -9.44 -4.20
N SER A 94 -4.35 -9.88 -5.03
CA SER A 94 -4.24 -11.30 -5.45
C SER A 94 -4.27 -12.24 -4.25
N GLY A 95 -4.90 -13.40 -4.45
CA GLY A 95 -5.11 -14.41 -3.42
C GLY A 95 -6.24 -14.10 -2.42
N SER A 96 -6.89 -12.94 -2.52
CA SER A 96 -8.08 -12.63 -1.72
C SER A 96 -9.27 -13.43 -2.23
N ASN A 97 -10.12 -13.89 -1.30
CA ASN A 97 -11.43 -14.44 -1.61
C ASN A 97 -12.43 -13.29 -1.70
N VAL A 98 -13.09 -13.15 -2.84
CA VAL A 98 -14.02 -12.06 -3.12
C VAL A 98 -15.31 -12.60 -3.73
N ASP A 99 -16.35 -11.80 -3.67
CA ASP A 99 -17.60 -12.10 -4.36
C ASP A 99 -17.34 -12.23 -5.89
N PRO A 100 -17.97 -13.18 -6.61
CA PRO A 100 -17.76 -13.36 -8.05
C PRO A 100 -18.00 -12.11 -8.90
N ASN A 101 -18.89 -11.21 -8.47
CA ASN A 101 -19.17 -9.96 -9.18
C ASN A 101 -18.22 -8.82 -8.79
N THR A 102 -17.18 -9.11 -7.99
CA THR A 102 -16.20 -8.10 -7.57
C THR A 102 -15.40 -7.61 -8.77
N PHE A 103 -15.30 -6.30 -8.90
CA PHE A 103 -14.54 -5.65 -9.95
C PHE A 103 -13.06 -5.50 -9.59
N VAL A 104 -12.18 -5.97 -10.46
CA VAL A 104 -10.72 -6.01 -10.25
C VAL A 104 -10.02 -4.88 -11.02
N LYS A 105 -9.21 -4.08 -10.33
CA LYS A 105 -8.43 -3.00 -10.94
C LYS A 105 -6.99 -3.43 -11.09
N LEU A 106 -6.50 -3.49 -12.32
CA LEU A 106 -5.10 -3.73 -12.66
C LEU A 106 -4.40 -2.40 -12.92
N TYR A 107 -3.30 -2.15 -12.23
CA TYR A 107 -2.50 -0.95 -12.38
C TYR A 107 -1.20 -1.29 -13.11
N TYR A 108 -0.91 -0.54 -14.17
CA TYR A 108 0.27 -0.74 -15.00
C TYR A 108 0.89 0.59 -15.41
N ALA A 109 2.10 0.54 -15.95
CA ALA A 109 2.76 1.67 -16.59
C ALA A 109 3.17 1.25 -17.99
N ASP A 110 2.88 2.07 -19.00
CA ASP A 110 3.37 1.85 -20.36
C ASP A 110 4.80 2.40 -20.52
N GLU A 111 5.38 2.21 -21.70
CA GLU A 111 6.74 2.64 -21.99
C GLU A 111 6.93 4.15 -21.84
N VAL A 112 5.92 4.94 -22.22
CA VAL A 112 5.94 6.41 -22.08
C VAL A 112 6.07 6.79 -20.61
N ILE A 113 5.21 6.21 -19.75
CA ILE A 113 5.23 6.46 -18.30
C ILE A 113 6.54 6.00 -17.66
N VAL A 114 7.09 4.85 -18.06
CA VAL A 114 8.38 4.37 -17.53
C VAL A 114 9.51 5.32 -17.93
N ASN A 115 9.55 5.78 -19.18
CA ASN A 115 10.56 6.73 -19.64
C ASN A 115 10.45 8.09 -18.93
N GLU A 116 9.24 8.63 -18.76
CA GLU A 116 9.02 9.85 -17.96
C GLU A 116 9.45 9.66 -16.50
N SER A 117 9.26 8.46 -15.97
CA SER A 117 9.67 8.11 -14.60
C SER A 117 11.19 8.08 -14.45
N ILE A 118 11.91 7.58 -15.45
CA ILE A 118 13.39 7.62 -15.52
C ILE A 118 13.87 9.07 -15.49
N GLN A 119 13.28 9.96 -16.29
CA GLN A 119 13.63 11.39 -16.27
C GLN A 119 13.38 12.02 -14.90
N LYS A 120 12.22 11.75 -14.28
CA LYS A 120 11.93 12.22 -12.92
C LYS A 120 12.93 11.72 -11.88
N GLN A 121 13.47 10.50 -12.07
CA GLN A 121 14.49 9.95 -11.17
C GLN A 121 15.82 10.69 -11.33
N HIS A 122 16.28 10.91 -12.57
CA HIS A 122 17.49 11.68 -12.85
C HIS A 122 17.40 13.10 -12.31
N ASP A 123 16.27 13.79 -12.51
CA ASP A 123 16.05 15.13 -11.99
C ASP A 123 16.13 15.20 -10.46
N MET A 124 15.56 14.21 -9.76
CA MET A 124 15.68 14.17 -8.30
C MET A 124 17.12 13.91 -7.87
N LEU A 125 17.83 13.00 -8.52
CA LEU A 125 19.23 12.72 -8.19
C LEU A 125 20.10 13.96 -8.39
N ALA A 126 19.88 14.70 -9.48
CA ALA A 126 20.55 15.98 -9.75
C ALA A 126 20.19 17.05 -8.69
N LYS A 127 18.91 17.18 -8.32
CA LYS A 127 18.49 18.11 -7.25
C LYS A 127 19.13 17.76 -5.90
N LYS A 128 19.23 16.47 -5.57
CA LYS A 128 19.86 15.99 -4.33
C LYS A 128 21.36 16.26 -4.30
N SER A 129 22.08 16.05 -5.41
CA SER A 129 23.52 16.36 -5.49
C SER A 129 23.76 17.86 -5.35
N MET A 130 23.02 18.68 -6.07
CA MET A 130 23.10 20.14 -5.98
C MET A 130 22.81 20.66 -4.55
N ALA A 131 21.79 20.11 -3.89
CA ALA A 131 21.47 20.46 -2.50
C ALA A 131 22.61 20.07 -1.54
N LYS A 132 23.23 18.90 -1.73
CA LYS A 132 24.38 18.45 -0.93
C LYS A 132 25.60 19.35 -1.12
N ASP A 133 25.88 19.76 -2.35
CA ASP A 133 27.00 20.66 -2.66
C ASP A 133 26.78 22.05 -2.09
N LYS A 134 25.56 22.60 -2.21
CA LYS A 134 25.19 23.88 -1.59
C LYS A 134 25.37 23.81 -0.07
N ARG A 135 24.91 22.74 0.56
CA ARG A 135 25.07 22.50 2.00
C ARG A 135 26.55 22.42 2.40
N LYS A 136 27.38 21.70 1.64
CA LYS A 136 28.83 21.60 1.88
C LYS A 136 29.51 22.97 1.81
N LYS A 137 29.17 23.79 0.80
CA LYS A 137 29.69 25.16 0.65
C LYS A 137 29.28 26.05 1.84
N GLN A 138 28.02 25.98 2.27
CA GLN A 138 27.53 26.73 3.44
C GLN A 138 28.25 26.33 4.72
N ILE A 139 28.42 25.03 4.98
CA ILE A 139 29.16 24.53 6.14
C ILE A 139 30.60 25.03 6.11
N LYS A 140 31.28 24.92 4.97
CA LYS A 140 32.66 25.40 4.82
C LYS A 140 32.76 26.90 5.14
N HIS A 141 31.87 27.71 4.60
CA HIS A 141 31.83 29.15 4.88
C HIS A 141 31.63 29.46 6.38
N VAL A 142 30.73 28.74 7.06
CA VAL A 142 30.52 28.90 8.51
C VAL A 142 31.76 28.52 9.31
N VAL A 143 32.42 27.42 8.95
CA VAL A 143 33.66 26.97 9.60
C VAL A 143 34.80 27.97 9.39
N ASP A 144 34.99 28.46 8.16
CA ASP A 144 36.04 29.42 7.83
C ASP A 144 35.81 30.76 8.57
N LYS A 145 34.55 31.22 8.63
CA LYS A 145 34.15 32.40 9.41
C LYS A 145 34.36 32.21 10.91
N ALA A 146 34.09 31.04 11.48
CA ALA A 146 34.35 30.77 12.90
C ALA A 146 35.86 30.81 13.22
N LYS A 147 36.70 30.25 12.34
CA LYS A 147 38.16 30.28 12.49
C LYS A 147 38.73 31.70 12.47
N SER A 148 38.16 32.62 11.69
CA SER A 148 38.64 34.01 11.68
C SER A 148 38.37 34.74 12.99
N PHE A 149 37.33 34.37 13.74
CA PHE A 149 37.06 34.95 15.07
C PHE A 149 37.95 34.38 16.18
N SER A 150 38.50 33.19 16.01
CA SER A 150 39.38 32.54 17.02
C SER A 150 40.85 32.99 16.93
N LYS A 151 41.24 33.71 15.88
CA LYS A 151 42.61 34.16 15.62
C LYS A 151 42.92 35.57 16.11
N HIS A 152 41.96 36.23 16.74
CA HIS A 152 42.09 37.49 17.48
C HIS A 152 41.89 37.21 18.97
#